data_AF-A0AB38HC29-F1
#
_entry.id   AF-A0AB38HC29-F1
#
_cell.length_a   1.000
_cell.length_b   1.000
_cell.length_c   1.000
_cell.angle_alpha   90.00
_cell.angle_beta   90.00
_cell.angle_gamma   90.00
#
_symmetry.space_group_name_H-M   'P 1'
#
loop_
_entity.id
_entity.type
_entity.pdbx_description
1 polymer ?
#
loop_
_entity_poly.entity_id
_entity_poly.type
_entity_poly.pdbx_seq_one_letter_code
_entity_poly.pdbx_strand_id
1 'polypeptide(L)'
;MKLREILSYVPREKLIEFGMEYKVDKQVKKLHGEVMFYLLLFSSLNVRENSLRTLEQFYSSAAFTGLFDKKIEKAKYNSISDRLRTINVNYFKSIFECVF
;
A
#
# COMPACT_ATOMS: atom_id res chain seq x y z
N MET A 1 6.82 17.15 4.23
CA MET A 1 7.18 15.82 4.78
C MET A 1 7.44 14.89 3.62
N LYS A 2 8.62 14.26 3.55
CA LYS A 2 8.98 13.34 2.48
C LYS A 2 8.38 11.96 2.78
N LEU A 3 7.94 11.23 1.76
CA LEU A 3 7.36 9.88 1.92
C LEU A 3 8.24 8.96 2.78
N ARG A 4 9.56 8.97 2.55
CA ARG A 4 10.51 8.15 3.32
C ARG A 4 10.52 8.48 4.82
N GLU A 5 10.27 9.75 5.18
CA GLU A 5 10.13 10.15 6.58
C GLU A 5 8.87 9.52 7.17
N ILE A 6 7.73 9.57 6.46
CA ILE A 6 6.48 8.94 6.94
C ILE A 6 6.65 7.44 7.12
N LEU A 7 7.26 6.79 6.12
CA LEU A 7 7.51 5.35 6.15
C LEU A 7 8.45 4.95 7.29
N SER A 8 9.34 5.83 7.75
CA SER A 8 10.22 5.54 8.89
C SER A 8 9.48 5.42 10.23
N TYR A 9 8.29 6.01 10.35
CA TYR A 9 7.46 5.89 11.56
C TYR A 9 6.68 4.58 11.62
N VAL A 10 6.53 3.87 10.50
CA VAL A 10 5.82 2.59 10.43
C VAL A 10 6.84 1.49 10.19
N PRO A 11 7.23 0.71 11.22
CA PRO A 11 8.13 -0.42 11.02
C PRO A 11 7.57 -1.39 10.00
N ARG A 12 8.40 -1.80 9.02
CA ARG A 12 7.98 -2.71 7.95
C ARG A 12 7.52 -4.05 8.51
N GLU A 13 8.14 -4.49 9.60
CA GLU A 13 7.80 -5.71 10.33
C GLU A 13 6.36 -5.68 10.83
N LYS A 14 5.88 -4.50 11.28
CA LYS A 14 4.49 -4.33 11.73
C LYS A 14 3.50 -4.44 10.57
N LEU A 15 3.84 -3.92 9.39
CA LEU A 15 3.01 -4.10 8.18
C LEU A 15 2.85 -5.58 7.81
N ILE A 16 3.89 -6.38 8.00
CA ILE A 16 3.88 -7.82 7.74
C ILE A 16 3.07 -8.54 8.82
N GLU A 17 3.31 -8.23 10.10
CA GLU A 17 2.60 -8.80 11.26
C GLU A 17 1.08 -8.59 11.13
N PHE A 18 0.65 -7.34 10.94
CA PHE A 18 -0.77 -7.03 10.75
C PHE A 18 -1.33 -7.66 9.46
N GLY A 19 -0.50 -7.77 8.41
CA GLY A 19 -0.90 -8.41 7.16
C GLY A 19 -1.27 -9.89 7.36
N MET A 20 -0.54 -10.58 8.24
CA MET A 20 -0.82 -11.96 8.65
C MET A 20 -2.05 -12.04 9.56
N GLU A 21 -2.09 -11.21 10.62
CA GLU A 21 -3.17 -11.19 11.61
C GLU A 21 -4.54 -10.98 10.96
N TYR A 22 -4.65 -9.96 10.10
CA TYR A 22 -5.88 -9.61 9.41
C TYR A 22 -6.12 -10.37 8.11
N LYS A 23 -5.25 -11.36 7.80
CA LYS A 23 -5.30 -12.20 6.60
C LYS A 23 -5.37 -11.40 5.30
N VAL A 24 -4.71 -10.23 5.28
CA VAL A 24 -4.70 -9.32 4.14
C VAL A 24 -4.04 -9.99 2.93
N ASP A 25 -2.96 -10.72 3.14
CA ASP A 25 -2.16 -11.30 2.05
C ASP A 25 -2.54 -12.72 1.66
N LYS A 26 -3.62 -13.26 2.24
CA LYS A 26 -4.09 -14.60 1.91
C LYS A 26 -4.48 -14.67 0.43
N GLN A 27 -3.79 -15.54 -0.32
CA GLN A 27 -4.01 -15.75 -1.77
C GLN A 27 -3.75 -14.51 -2.65
N VAL A 28 -3.00 -13.53 -2.15
CA VAL A 28 -2.61 -12.34 -2.90
C VAL A 28 -1.26 -12.59 -3.57
N LYS A 29 -1.14 -12.22 -4.86
CA LYS A 29 0.11 -12.40 -5.63
C LYS A 29 0.88 -11.10 -5.90
N LYS A 30 0.18 -9.95 -5.93
CA LYS A 30 0.74 -8.68 -6.44
C LYS A 30 0.57 -7.51 -5.48
N LEU A 31 -0.66 -7.33 -5.00
CA LEU A 31 -1.11 -6.18 -4.22
C LEU A 31 -1.18 -6.54 -2.74
N HIS A 32 -0.02 -6.92 -2.18
CA HIS A 32 0.12 -7.23 -0.76
C HIS A 32 -0.24 -6.02 0.11
N GLY A 33 -0.55 -6.25 1.39
CA GLY A 33 -0.96 -5.22 2.35
C GLY A 33 0.02 -4.06 2.40
N GLU A 34 1.32 -4.36 2.51
CA GLU A 34 2.40 -3.36 2.47
C GLU A 34 2.33 -2.51 1.19
N VAL A 35 2.21 -3.17 0.03
CA VAL A 35 2.17 -2.51 -1.27
C VAL A 35 0.94 -1.61 -1.40
N MET A 36 -0.22 -2.08 -0.91
CA MET A 36 -1.46 -1.30 -0.90
C MET A 36 -1.35 -0.10 0.03
N PHE A 37 -0.78 -0.27 1.23
CA PHE A 37 -0.56 0.82 2.18
C PHE A 37 0.37 1.89 1.58
N TYR A 38 1.50 1.47 1.00
CA TYR A 38 2.44 2.40 0.37
C TYR A 38 1.81 3.12 -0.82
N LEU A 39 1.02 2.41 -1.65
CA LEU A 39 0.36 3.02 -2.81
C LEU A 39 -0.62 4.12 -2.39
N LEU A 40 -1.42 3.85 -1.36
CA LEU A 40 -2.40 4.80 -0.84
C LEU A 40 -1.72 6.00 -0.17
N LEU A 41 -0.66 5.78 0.60
CA LEU A 41 0.11 6.85 1.20
C LEU A 41 0.82 7.69 0.14
N PHE A 42 1.52 7.04 -0.79
CA PHE A 42 2.19 7.70 -1.91
C PHE A 42 1.21 8.58 -2.67
N SER A 43 0.05 8.04 -3.00
CA SER A 43 -0.93 8.80 -3.77
C SER A 43 -1.50 9.99 -2.97
N SER A 44 -1.84 9.79 -1.69
CA SER A 44 -2.36 10.85 -0.81
C SER A 44 -1.38 12.02 -0.62
N LEU A 45 -0.07 11.78 -0.77
CA LEU A 45 0.95 12.83 -0.68
C LEU A 45 1.19 13.57 -2.00
N ASN A 46 0.82 12.99 -3.14
CA ASN A 46 1.15 13.54 -4.46
C ASN A 46 -0.04 14.16 -5.18
N VAL A 47 -1.29 13.81 -4.84
CA VAL A 47 -2.50 14.35 -5.48
C VAL A 47 -3.58 14.69 -4.49
N ARG A 48 -4.37 15.72 -4.82
CA ARG A 48 -5.55 16.14 -4.01
C ARG A 48 -6.75 15.22 -4.21
N GLU A 49 -6.97 14.75 -5.43
CA GLU A 49 -8.05 13.84 -5.78
C GLU A 49 -7.47 12.56 -6.38
N ASN A 50 -7.97 11.43 -5.88
CA ASN A 50 -7.49 10.12 -6.28
C ASN A 50 -8.51 9.39 -7.15
N SER A 51 -8.02 8.80 -8.24
CA SER A 51 -8.79 7.87 -9.07
C SER A 51 -8.08 6.52 -9.15
N LEU A 52 -8.81 5.46 -9.48
CA LEU A 52 -8.20 4.14 -9.71
C LEU A 52 -7.16 4.17 -10.85
N ARG A 53 -7.34 5.07 -11.83
CA ARG A 53 -6.37 5.28 -12.92
C ARG A 53 -5.12 5.99 -12.43
N THR A 54 -5.26 6.96 -11.55
CA THR A 54 -4.15 7.64 -10.89
C THR A 54 -3.33 6.65 -10.05
N LEU A 55 -4.00 5.77 -9.29
CA LEU A 55 -3.34 4.70 -8.54
C LEU A 55 -2.60 3.72 -9.47
N GLU A 56 -3.19 3.33 -10.59
CA GLU A 56 -2.52 2.50 -11.61
C GLU A 56 -1.26 3.16 -12.20
N GLN A 57 -1.33 4.47 -12.47
CA GLN A 57 -0.19 5.26 -12.94
C GLN A 57 0.92 5.34 -11.89
N PHE A 58 0.58 5.62 -10.63
CA PHE A 58 1.56 5.64 -9.55
C PHE A 58 2.18 4.28 -9.31
N TYR A 59 1.38 3.21 -9.28
CA TYR A 59 1.87 1.85 -9.13
C TYR A 59 2.90 1.48 -10.21
N SER A 60 2.72 1.99 -11.42
CA SER A 60 3.61 1.76 -12.56
C SER A 60 4.81 2.71 -12.62
N SER A 61 4.88 3.72 -11.73
CA SER A 61 5.92 4.75 -11.75
C SER A 61 7.24 4.25 -11.18
N ALA A 62 8.35 4.77 -11.70
CA ALA A 62 9.69 4.49 -11.17
C ALA A 62 9.84 4.96 -9.71
N ALA A 63 9.21 6.09 -9.37
CA ALA A 63 9.25 6.65 -8.02
C ALA A 63 8.62 5.73 -6.97
N PHE A 64 7.52 5.06 -7.32
CA PHE A 64 6.85 4.10 -6.44
C PHE A 64 7.55 2.75 -6.42
N THR A 65 7.87 2.20 -7.60
CA THR A 65 8.51 0.88 -7.71
C THR A 65 9.90 0.84 -7.06
N GLY A 66 10.63 1.96 -7.06
CA GLY A 66 11.91 2.11 -6.36
C GLY A 66 11.83 2.14 -4.83
N LEU A 67 10.65 2.01 -4.23
CA LEU A 67 10.47 1.85 -2.79
C LEU A 67 10.65 0.40 -2.31
N PHE A 68 10.66 -0.57 -3.23
CA PHE A 68 10.72 -1.99 -2.91
C PHE A 68 12.04 -2.59 -3.39
N ASP A 69 12.65 -3.45 -2.56
CA ASP A 69 13.89 -4.17 -2.92
C ASP A 69 13.68 -5.16 -4.07
N LYS A 70 12.44 -5.65 -4.22
CA LYS A 70 12.05 -6.62 -5.24
C LYS A 70 11.13 -5.95 -6.25
N LYS A 71 11.30 -6.34 -7.52
CA LYS A 71 10.41 -5.93 -8.60
C LYS A 71 8.98 -6.37 -8.31
N ILE A 72 8.07 -5.42 -8.23
CA ILE A 72 6.63 -5.69 -8.09
C ILE A 72 6.01 -6.02 -9.46
N GLU A 73 5.07 -6.96 -9.48
CA GLU A 73 4.36 -7.31 -10.71
C GLU A 73 3.38 -6.23 -11.14
N LYS A 74 3.13 -6.06 -12.44
CA LYS A 74 2.13 -5.11 -12.93
C LYS A 74 0.72 -5.44 -12.41
N ALA A 75 0.06 -4.43 -11.87
CA ALA A 75 -1.36 -4.46 -11.50
C ALA A 75 -2.11 -3.41 -12.32
N LYS A 76 -3.37 -3.71 -12.66
CA LYS A 76 -4.27 -2.79 -13.35
C LYS A 76 -5.24 -2.14 -12.37
N TYR A 77 -5.87 -1.05 -12.79
CA TYR A 77 -6.85 -0.32 -11.98
C TYR A 77 -7.97 -1.20 -11.40
N ASN A 78 -8.40 -2.24 -12.13
CA ASN A 78 -9.43 -3.18 -11.67
C ASN A 78 -8.93 -4.07 -10.53
N SER A 79 -7.70 -4.56 -10.60
CA SER A 79 -7.09 -5.31 -9.49
C SER A 79 -6.94 -4.44 -8.24
N ILE A 80 -6.58 -3.16 -8.42
CA ILE A 80 -6.52 -2.19 -7.31
C ILE A 80 -7.91 -1.97 -6.71
N SER A 81 -8.92 -1.77 -7.57
CA SER A 81 -10.33 -1.66 -7.15
C SER A 81 -10.81 -2.87 -6.35
N ASP A 82 -10.53 -4.08 -6.82
CA ASP A 82 -10.90 -5.32 -6.15
C ASP A 82 -10.21 -5.43 -4.79
N ARG A 83 -8.94 -5.01 -4.69
CA ARG A 83 -8.24 -4.98 -3.40
C ARG A 83 -8.79 -3.96 -2.45
N LEU A 84 -9.13 -2.76 -2.91
CA LEU A 84 -9.75 -1.74 -2.06
C LEU A 84 -11.08 -2.21 -1.48
N ARG A 85 -11.84 -3.02 -2.23
CA ARG A 85 -13.11 -3.60 -1.75
C ARG A 85 -12.91 -4.73 -0.74
N THR A 86 -11.80 -5.48 -0.83
CA THR A 86 -11.63 -6.75 -0.11
C THR A 86 -10.62 -6.71 1.02
N ILE A 87 -9.75 -5.71 1.06
CA ILE A 87 -8.77 -5.57 2.13
C ILE A 87 -9.46 -5.32 3.48
N ASN A 88 -9.00 -6.03 4.52
CA ASN A 88 -9.57 -5.90 5.85
C ASN A 88 -9.20 -4.53 6.45
N VAL A 89 -10.19 -3.68 6.72
CA VAL A 89 -9.96 -2.30 7.23
C VAL A 89 -9.24 -2.26 8.59
N ASN A 90 -9.35 -3.31 9.40
CA ASN A 90 -8.64 -3.39 10.69
C ASN A 90 -7.12 -3.41 10.52
N TYR A 91 -6.63 -3.80 9.33
CA TYR A 91 -5.23 -3.66 8.95
C TYR A 91 -4.76 -2.20 9.03
N PHE A 92 -5.47 -1.28 8.37
CA PHE A 92 -5.13 0.14 8.37
C PHE A 92 -5.33 0.78 9.73
N LYS A 93 -6.36 0.36 10.47
CA LYS A 93 -6.59 0.81 11.84
C LYS A 93 -5.40 0.48 12.75
N SER A 94 -4.90 -0.75 12.69
CA SER A 94 -3.77 -1.18 13.54
C SER A 94 -2.46 -0.51 13.15
N ILE A 95 -2.25 -0.22 11.86
CA ILE A 95 -1.12 0.58 11.41
C ILE A 95 -1.19 1.98 12.01
N PHE A 96 -2.36 2.60 11.99
CA PHE A 96 -2.56 3.94 12.56
C PHE A 96 -2.29 3.94 14.08
N GLU A 97 -2.89 3.01 14.82
CA GLU A 97 -2.72 2.85 16.28
C GLU A 97 -1.29 2.44 16.70
N CYS A 98 -0.49 1.89 15.78
CA CYS A 98 0.91 1.58 16.03
C CYS A 98 1.79 2.85 16.00
N VAL A 99 1.36 3.90 15.31
CA VAL A 99 2.13 5.14 15.11
C VAL A 99 1.65 6.26 16.05
N PHE A 100 0.34 6.31 16.34
CA PHE A 100 -0.34 7.34 17.11
C PHE A 100 -1.05 6.75 18.31
#